data_AF-A0A4Y2FS97-F1
#
_entry.id   AF-A0A4Y2FS97-F1
#
_cell.length_a   1.000
_cell.length_b   1.000
_cell.length_c   1.000
_cell.angle_alpha   90.00
_cell.angle_beta   90.00
_cell.angle_gamma   90.00
#
_symmetry.space_group_name_H-M   'P 1'
#
loop_
_entity.id
_entity.type
_entity.pdbx_description
1 polymer ?
#
loop_
_entity_poly.entity_id
_entity_poly.type
_entity_poly.pdbx_seq_one_letter_code
_entity_poly.pdbx_strand_id
1 'polypeptide(L)'
;MDSDSETGDKKKNNKLLETSFLLTVTGMSILGGFGMALALAKKRDPVYFFKGMMPTKELPESGSALAMRALGWGTFYAVSGFSIFCFGVWKMMGVKNLEEFRMKVGNALPRIPKSENPGRSEFKNLRELLNYVIEEDKKGKKS
;
A
#
# COMPACT_ATOMS: atom_id res chain seq x y z
N MET A 1 28.90 17.54 2.05
CA MET A 1 28.38 16.18 2.31
C MET A 1 27.23 16.00 1.34
N ASP A 2 27.57 15.89 0.05
CA ASP A 2 26.65 16.09 -1.06
C ASP A 2 27.09 15.11 -2.13
N SER A 3 26.44 13.97 -2.21
CA SER A 3 26.77 12.93 -3.19
C SER A 3 25.48 12.16 -3.48
N ASP A 4 24.73 12.60 -4.48
CA ASP A 4 24.91 12.06 -5.82
C ASP A 4 23.96 12.79 -6.80
N SER A 5 24.40 13.96 -7.26
CA SER A 5 23.67 14.81 -8.20
C SER A 5 24.14 14.70 -9.66
N GLU A 6 25.22 13.99 -10.00
CA GLU A 6 25.87 14.19 -11.32
C GLU A 6 26.25 12.93 -12.14
N THR A 7 25.50 11.83 -12.08
CA THR A 7 25.60 10.75 -13.12
C THR A 7 24.26 10.35 -13.77
N GLY A 8 23.15 11.05 -13.48
CA GLY A 8 21.82 10.48 -13.74
C GLY A 8 21.02 10.96 -14.96
N ASP A 9 21.45 11.90 -15.79
CA ASP A 9 20.53 12.63 -16.70
C ASP A 9 19.87 11.85 -17.85
N LYS A 10 20.28 10.60 -18.13
CA LYS A 10 19.51 9.68 -19.00
C LYS A 10 18.69 8.62 -18.25
N LYS A 11 19.01 8.35 -16.97
CA LYS A 11 18.34 7.37 -16.11
C LYS A 11 17.28 8.02 -15.20
N LYS A 12 17.48 9.30 -14.85
CA LYS A 12 16.54 10.19 -14.14
C LYS A 12 15.23 10.32 -14.93
N ASN A 13 15.31 10.44 -16.26
CA ASN A 13 14.13 10.60 -17.13
C ASN A 13 13.23 9.36 -17.06
N ASN A 14 13.80 8.17 -17.23
CA ASN A 14 13.03 6.92 -17.16
C ASN A 14 12.48 6.66 -15.74
N LYS A 15 13.23 6.99 -14.68
CA LYS A 15 12.74 6.88 -13.30
C LYS A 15 11.66 7.90 -12.96
N LEU A 16 11.71 9.11 -13.53
CA LEU A 16 10.66 10.12 -13.39
C LEU A 16 9.39 9.68 -14.14
N LEU A 17 9.54 9.07 -15.31
CA LEU A 17 8.43 8.44 -16.04
C LEU A 17 7.82 7.25 -15.27
N GLU A 18 8.65 6.37 -14.70
CA GLU A 18 8.19 5.24 -13.87
C GLU A 18 7.50 5.72 -12.58
N THR A 19 8.06 6.74 -11.92
CA THR A 19 7.50 7.30 -10.68
C THR A 19 6.17 8.00 -10.95
N SER A 20 6.06 8.75 -12.05
CA SER A 20 4.80 9.40 -12.42
C SER A 20 3.71 8.37 -12.76
N PHE A 21 4.05 7.28 -13.46
CA PHE A 21 3.12 6.18 -13.72
C PHE A 21 2.67 5.48 -12.44
N LEU A 22 3.59 5.16 -11.52
CA LEU A 22 3.22 4.53 -10.26
C LEU A 22 2.39 5.45 -9.37
N LEU A 23 2.69 6.76 -9.35
CA LEU A 23 1.92 7.75 -8.62
C LEU A 23 0.49 7.86 -9.17
N THR A 24 0.32 7.86 -10.50
CA THR A 24 -1.02 7.90 -11.10
C THR A 24 -1.79 6.62 -10.83
N VAL A 25 -1.18 5.44 -11.00
CA VAL A 25 -1.82 4.14 -10.70
C VAL A 25 -2.19 4.04 -9.22
N THR A 26 -1.29 4.46 -8.32
CA THR A 26 -1.53 4.47 -6.87
C THR A 26 -2.65 5.44 -6.51
N GLY A 27 -2.63 6.65 -7.07
CA GLY A 27 -3.70 7.64 -6.91
C GLY A 27 -5.04 7.09 -7.38
N MET A 28 -5.07 6.46 -8.55
CA MET A 28 -6.27 5.82 -9.10
C MET A 28 -6.76 4.66 -8.20
N SER A 29 -5.83 3.90 -7.61
CA SER A 29 -6.15 2.77 -6.72
C SER A 29 -6.73 3.23 -5.39
N ILE A 30 -6.18 4.29 -4.79
CA ILE A 30 -6.70 4.89 -3.55
C ILE A 30 -8.08 5.48 -3.81
N LEU A 31 -8.25 6.27 -4.87
CA LEU A 31 -9.54 6.86 -5.22
C LEU A 31 -10.59 5.79 -5.53
N GLY A 32 -10.22 4.76 -6.30
CA GLY A 32 -11.09 3.63 -6.63
C GLY A 32 -11.46 2.78 -5.42
N GLY A 33 -10.47 2.36 -4.62
CA GLY A 33 -10.69 1.50 -3.45
C GLY A 33 -11.44 2.20 -2.33
N PHE A 34 -11.00 3.40 -1.94
CA PHE A 34 -11.68 4.20 -0.92
C PHE A 34 -13.06 4.67 -1.39
N GLY A 35 -13.19 5.10 -2.65
CA GLY A 35 -14.47 5.48 -3.25
C GLY A 35 -15.46 4.31 -3.30
N MET A 36 -15.00 3.11 -3.64
CA MET A 36 -15.84 1.91 -3.63
C MET A 36 -16.26 1.53 -2.21
N ALA A 37 -15.34 1.61 -1.23
CA ALA A 37 -15.66 1.38 0.17
C ALA A 37 -16.72 2.37 0.69
N LEU A 38 -16.60 3.66 0.33
CA LEU A 38 -17.61 4.68 0.64
C LEU A 38 -18.95 4.41 -0.03
N ALA A 39 -18.95 3.97 -1.30
CA ALA A 39 -20.16 3.62 -2.03
C ALA A 39 -20.87 2.39 -1.43
N LEU A 40 -20.12 1.38 -0.98
CA LEU A 40 -20.61 0.21 -0.25
C LEU A 40 -21.22 0.61 1.10
N ALA A 41 -20.52 1.46 1.86
CA ALA A 41 -21.04 2.00 3.12
C ALA A 41 -22.34 2.80 2.91
N LYS A 42 -22.39 3.64 1.87
CA LYS A 42 -23.59 4.41 1.51
C LYS A 42 -24.75 3.51 1.05
N LYS A 43 -24.49 2.41 0.34
CA LYS A 43 -25.53 1.44 -0.07
C LYS A 43 -26.09 0.65 1.11
N ARG A 44 -25.26 0.34 2.12
CA ARG A 44 -25.69 -0.36 3.35
C ARG A 44 -26.60 0.52 4.19
N ASP A 45 -26.18 1.77 4.45
CA ASP A 45 -26.87 2.66 5.38
C ASP A 45 -26.98 4.10 4.83
N PRO A 46 -27.87 4.36 3.84
CA PRO A 46 -27.99 5.68 3.25
C PRO A 46 -28.46 6.73 4.26
N VAL A 47 -29.43 6.39 5.12
CA VAL A 47 -30.03 7.33 6.08
C VAL A 47 -29.02 7.78 7.15
N TYR A 48 -28.25 6.84 7.71
CA TYR A 48 -27.23 7.16 8.71
C TYR A 48 -26.01 7.85 8.10
N PHE A 49 -25.66 7.53 6.85
CA PHE A 49 -24.61 8.22 6.12
C PHE A 49 -24.96 9.69 5.88
N PHE A 50 -26.17 9.99 5.39
CA PHE A 50 -26.63 11.38 5.20
C PHE A 50 -26.76 12.13 6.52
N LYS A 51 -27.27 11.49 7.58
CA LYS A 51 -27.31 12.07 8.93
C LYS A 51 -25.91 12.37 9.48
N GLY A 52 -24.93 11.54 9.17
CA GLY A 52 -23.52 11.74 9.48
C GLY A 52 -22.82 12.78 8.59
N MET A 53 -23.42 13.18 7.46
CA MET A 53 -22.94 14.23 6.56
C MET A 53 -23.58 15.60 6.81
N MET A 54 -24.78 15.65 7.41
CA MET A 54 -25.50 16.89 7.68
C MET A 54 -25.05 17.50 9.02
N PRO A 55 -24.67 18.79 9.07
CA PRO A 55 -24.43 19.47 10.33
C PRO A 55 -25.76 19.60 11.09
N THR A 56 -25.81 19.08 12.32
CA THR A 56 -26.99 19.16 13.19
C THR A 56 -26.83 20.36 14.12
N LYS A 57 -27.94 20.96 14.57
CA LYS A 57 -27.95 22.16 15.42
C LYS A 57 -27.14 22.05 16.72
N GLU A 58 -26.80 20.84 17.14
CA GLU A 58 -25.99 20.51 18.33
C GLU A 58 -24.50 20.22 18.01
N LEU A 59 -24.18 19.93 16.75
CA LEU A 59 -22.80 19.73 16.25
C LEU A 59 -22.65 20.49 14.91
N PRO A 60 -22.08 21.71 14.92
CA PRO A 60 -21.96 22.55 13.74
C PRO A 60 -21.07 21.93 12.65
N GLU A 61 -20.25 20.93 13.00
CA GLU A 61 -19.55 20.08 12.05
C GLU A 61 -20.21 18.70 11.97
N SER A 62 -20.52 18.30 10.74
CA SER A 62 -20.91 16.93 10.39
C SER A 62 -19.88 15.90 10.89
N GLY A 63 -20.33 14.84 11.57
CA GLY A 63 -19.44 13.84 12.17
C GLY A 63 -18.52 13.13 11.15
N SER A 64 -18.97 13.02 9.89
CA SER A 64 -18.13 12.55 8.79
C SER A 64 -16.97 13.50 8.44
N ALA A 65 -17.15 14.82 8.57
CA ALA A 65 -16.09 15.79 8.34
C ALA A 65 -15.01 15.73 9.42
N LEU A 66 -15.41 15.54 10.67
CA LEU A 66 -14.51 15.29 11.80
C LEU A 66 -13.71 13.98 11.58
N ALA A 67 -14.41 12.90 11.20
CA ALA A 67 -13.82 11.59 10.94
C ALA A 67 -12.84 11.61 9.75
N MET A 68 -13.16 12.30 8.65
CA MET A 68 -12.24 12.42 7.52
C MET A 68 -10.96 13.19 7.90
N ARG A 69 -11.06 14.25 8.71
CA ARG A 69 -9.88 14.98 9.20
C ARG A 69 -9.04 14.13 10.16
N ALA A 70 -9.69 13.43 11.09
CA ALA A 70 -9.03 12.51 12.01
C ALA A 70 -8.33 11.36 11.27
N LEU A 71 -8.99 10.78 10.27
CA LEU A 71 -8.41 9.73 9.41
C LEU A 71 -7.23 10.26 8.58
N GLY A 72 -7.35 11.49 8.05
CA GLY A 72 -6.29 12.14 7.28
C GLY A 72 -5.05 12.40 8.14
N TRP A 73 -5.21 13.08 9.28
CA TRP A 73 -4.11 13.35 10.21
C TRP A 73 -3.55 12.07 10.83
N GLY A 74 -4.41 11.08 11.11
CA GLY A 74 -4.01 9.77 11.62
C GLY A 74 -3.14 9.00 10.62
N THR A 75 -3.53 8.97 9.34
CA THR A 75 -2.73 8.32 8.29
C THR A 75 -1.39 9.05 8.10
N PHE A 76 -1.40 10.38 8.09
CA PHE A 76 -0.18 11.16 7.98
C PHE A 76 0.77 10.93 9.17
N TYR A 77 0.24 10.93 10.39
CA TYR A 77 1.02 10.65 11.60
C TYR A 77 1.52 9.21 11.65
N ALA A 78 0.72 8.23 11.22
CA ALA A 78 1.15 6.84 11.14
C ALA A 78 2.32 6.67 10.17
N VAL A 79 2.22 7.24 8.96
CA VAL A 79 3.29 7.17 7.95
C VAL A 79 4.52 7.93 8.41
N SER A 80 4.35 9.14 8.95
CA SER A 80 5.45 9.97 9.45
C SER A 80 6.14 9.32 10.65
N GLY A 81 5.38 8.89 11.66
CA GLY A 81 5.87 8.24 12.87
C GLY A 81 6.58 6.92 12.58
N PHE A 82 6.02 6.08 11.70
CA PHE A 82 6.68 4.84 11.28
C PHE A 82 7.96 5.10 10.48
N SER A 83 7.97 6.12 9.62
CA SER A 83 9.16 6.52 8.87
C SER A 83 10.28 7.00 9.80
N ILE A 84 9.95 7.86 10.77
CA ILE A 84 10.90 8.38 11.76
C ILE A 84 11.37 7.25 12.68
N PHE A 85 10.47 6.36 13.12
CA PHE A 85 10.82 5.21 13.95
C PHE A 85 11.78 4.26 13.21
N CYS A 86 11.47 3.92 11.96
CA CYS A 86 12.33 3.08 11.12
C CYS A 86 13.70 3.75 10.91
N PHE A 87 13.72 5.05 10.64
CA PHE A 87 14.97 5.81 10.53
C PHE A 87 15.73 5.88 11.86
N GLY A 88 15.02 5.97 12.99
CA GLY A 88 15.57 5.95 14.34
C GLY A 88 16.25 4.63 14.65
N VAL A 89 15.59 3.50 14.37
CA VAL A 89 16.18 2.16 14.51
C VAL A 89 17.41 2.02 13.61
N TRP A 90 17.34 2.52 12.37
CA TRP A 90 18.47 2.50 11.46
C TRP A 90 19.65 3.34 11.98
N LYS A 91 19.39 4.53 12.53
CA LYS A 91 20.39 5.36 13.21
C LYS A 91 20.96 4.71 14.46
N MET A 92 20.15 4.01 15.25
CA MET A 92 20.55 3.35 16.49
C MET A 92 21.39 2.09 16.24
N MET A 93 21.18 1.42 15.10
CA MET A 93 22.02 0.29 14.66
C MET A 93 23.41 0.71 14.13
N GLY A 94 23.70 2.02 14.04
CA GLY A 94 25.02 2.56 13.65
C GLY A 94 25.40 2.28 12.21
N VAL A 95 24.43 1.93 11.37
CA VAL A 95 24.64 1.50 9.99
C VAL A 95 24.63 2.73 9.09
N LYS A 96 25.76 3.05 8.46
CA LYS A 96 25.89 4.22 7.60
C LYS A 96 25.28 4.01 6.19
N ASN A 97 24.96 2.76 5.82
CA ASN A 97 24.43 2.40 4.50
C ASN A 97 23.36 1.29 4.54
N LEU A 98 22.33 1.38 3.69
CA LEU A 98 21.28 0.35 3.54
C LEU A 98 21.84 -1.06 3.26
N GLU A 99 23.00 -1.13 2.63
CA GLU A 99 23.69 -2.38 2.31
C GLU A 99 24.23 -3.09 3.56
N GLU A 100 24.82 -2.36 4.50
CA GLU A 100 25.25 -2.90 5.80
C GLU A 100 24.06 -3.29 6.67
N PHE A 101 22.93 -2.58 6.58
CA PHE A 101 21.70 -2.93 7.30
C PHE A 101 21.16 -4.25 6.77
N ARG A 102 21.06 -4.39 5.44
CA ARG A 102 20.67 -5.65 4.79
C ARG A 102 21.60 -6.80 5.16
N MET A 103 22.92 -6.57 5.22
CA MET A 103 23.89 -7.60 5.60
C MET A 103 23.82 -7.98 7.08
N LYS A 104 23.69 -7.00 7.99
CA LYS A 104 23.53 -7.27 9.43
C LYS A 104 22.20 -7.91 9.78
N VAL A 105 21.10 -7.42 9.21
CA VAL A 105 19.76 -8.00 9.38
C VAL A 105 19.68 -9.37 8.71
N GLY A 106 20.29 -9.54 7.53
CA GLY A 106 20.39 -10.82 6.84
C GLY A 106 21.26 -11.85 7.58
N ASN A 107 22.24 -11.42 8.37
CA ASN A 107 23.02 -12.30 9.25
C ASN A 107 22.35 -12.54 10.62
N ALA A 108 21.55 -11.58 11.10
CA ALA A 108 20.80 -11.71 12.35
C ALA A 108 19.54 -12.59 12.18
N LEU A 109 18.98 -12.63 10.98
CA LEU A 109 17.93 -13.57 10.63
C LEU A 109 18.56 -14.94 10.30
N PRO A 110 18.11 -16.05 10.91
CA PRO A 110 18.60 -17.37 10.57
C PRO A 110 18.34 -17.60 9.08
N ARG A 111 19.44 -17.77 8.32
CA ARG A 111 19.39 -17.98 6.87
C ARG A 111 18.59 -19.24 6.60
N ILE A 112 17.34 -19.08 6.20
CA ILE A 112 16.45 -20.18 5.83
C ILE A 112 17.18 -20.96 4.73
N PRO A 113 17.62 -22.21 4.99
CA PRO A 113 18.20 -23.03 3.93
C PRO A 113 17.12 -23.14 2.86
N LYS A 114 17.49 -22.93 1.59
CA LYS A 114 16.57 -23.20 0.48
C LYS A 114 16.25 -24.69 0.53
N SER A 115 15.14 -25.04 1.16
CA SER A 115 14.64 -26.40 1.16
C SER A 115 14.18 -26.70 -0.26
N GLU A 116 14.86 -27.64 -0.89
CA GLU A 116 14.46 -28.36 -2.09
C GLU A 116 13.23 -29.23 -1.79
N ASN A 117 12.13 -28.62 -1.33
CA ASN A 117 10.86 -29.32 -1.21
C ASN A 117 9.70 -28.35 -1.41
N PRO A 118 9.02 -28.38 -2.57
CA PRO A 118 7.91 -27.49 -2.89
C PRO A 118 6.71 -27.89 -2.05
N GLY A 119 6.54 -27.22 -0.90
CA GLY A 119 5.35 -27.32 -0.08
C GLY A 119 4.12 -26.84 -0.84
N ARG A 120 3.39 -27.78 -1.45
CA ARG A 120 1.94 -27.76 -1.73
C ARG A 120 1.35 -26.39 -2.12
N SER A 121 1.92 -25.76 -3.14
CA SER A 121 1.29 -24.64 -3.84
C SER A 121 0.69 -25.17 -5.14
N GLU A 122 -0.59 -25.51 -5.15
CA GLU A 122 -1.31 -25.95 -6.36
C GLU A 122 -1.37 -24.86 -7.44
N PHE A 123 -0.94 -23.65 -7.10
CA PHE A 123 -0.70 -22.58 -8.03
C PHE A 123 0.69 -22.00 -7.78
N LYS A 124 1.58 -22.18 -8.75
CA LYS A 124 2.95 -21.63 -8.71
C LYS A 124 2.96 -20.14 -8.98
N ASN A 125 1.94 -19.64 -9.70
CA ASN A 125 1.83 -18.25 -10.11
C ASN A 125 0.38 -17.81 -10.27
N LEU A 126 0.13 -16.50 -10.15
CA LEU A 126 -1.18 -15.88 -10.42
C LEU A 126 -1.72 -16.19 -11.82
N ARG A 127 -0.84 -16.47 -12.80
CA ARG A 127 -1.24 -16.91 -14.14
C ARG A 127 -1.92 -18.27 -14.12
N GLU A 128 -1.48 -19.16 -13.25
CA GLU A 128 -2.04 -20.50 -13.09
C GLU A 128 -3.40 -20.43 -12.37
N LEU A 129 -3.53 -19.54 -11.37
CA LEU A 129 -4.83 -19.19 -10.77
C LEU A 129 -5.79 -18.59 -11.80
N LEU A 130 -5.34 -17.64 -12.62
CA LEU A 130 -6.18 -17.02 -13.63
C LEU A 130 -6.60 -18.03 -14.71
N ASN A 131 -5.69 -18.90 -15.15
CA ASN A 131 -6.03 -19.96 -16.10
C ASN A 131 -7.03 -20.95 -15.51
N TYR A 132 -6.88 -21.32 -14.24
CA TYR A 132 -7.85 -22.16 -13.53
C TYR A 132 -9.24 -21.53 -13.48
N VAL A 133 -9.33 -20.25 -13.09
CA VAL A 133 -10.61 -19.51 -13.04
C VAL A 133 -11.23 -19.37 -14.45
N ILE A 134 -10.41 -19.12 -15.48
CA ILE A 134 -10.88 -19.06 -16.87
C ILE A 134 -11.40 -20.42 -17.34
N GLU A 135 -10.76 -21.51 -16.92
CA GLU A 135 -11.18 -22.86 -17.28
C GLU A 135 -12.49 -23.25 -16.58
N GLU A 136 -12.67 -22.89 -15.31
CA GLU A 136 -13.96 -23.08 -14.61
C GLU A 136 -15.10 -22.29 -15.27
N ASP A 137 -14.89 -21.01 -15.62
CA ASP A 137 -15.93 -20.21 -16.30
C ASP A 137 -16.31 -20.80 -17.67
N LYS A 138 -15.34 -21.36 -18.40
CA LYS A 138 -15.58 -22.04 -19.69
C LYS A 138 -16.33 -23.37 -19.54
N LYS A 139 -16.12 -24.12 -18.45
CA LYS A 139 -16.89 -25.34 -18.16
C LYS A 139 -18.34 -25.01 -17.80
N GLY A 140 -18.58 -23.93 -17.05
CA GLY A 140 -19.93 -23.46 -16.71
C GLY A 140 -20.75 -22.96 -17.91
N LYS A 141 -20.11 -22.41 -18.95
CA LYS A 141 -20.79 -21.95 -20.19
C LYS A 141 -21.07 -23.03 -21.24
N LYS A 142 -20.47 -24.22 -21.09
CA LYS A 142 -20.67 -25.36 -22.01
C LYS A 142 -21.63 -26.42 -21.48
N SER A 143 -22.21 -26.21 -20.29
CA SER A 143 -23.29 -27.03 -19.73
C SER A 143 -24.64 -26.37 -19.88
#